data_AF-A0A353D9C8-F1
#
_entry.id   AF-A0A353D9C8-F1
#
_cell.length_a   1.000
_cell.length_b   1.000
_cell.length_c   1.000
_cell.angle_alpha   90.00
_cell.angle_beta   90.00
_cell.angle_gamma   90.00
#
_symmetry.space_group_name_H-M   'P 1'
#
loop_
_entity.id
_entity.type
_entity.pdbx_description
1 polymer ?
#
loop_
_entity_poly.entity_id
_entity_poly.type
_entity_poly.pdbx_seq_one_letter_code
_entity_poly.pdbx_strand_id
1 'polypeptide(L)' 'MPKAFLIDTTRCTACRGCQVACKEWKNLPAVPTKQTGTHQNPPDLNPFNLKLVRFSEHMVDNKVAWYFFPDQ' A
#
# COMPACT_ATOMS: atom_id res chain seq x y z
N MET A 1 0.97 -18.33 -21.98
CA MET A 1 1.59 -18.73 -20.68
C MET A 1 1.05 -17.81 -19.59
N PRO A 2 0.34 -18.33 -18.58
CA PRO A 2 -0.14 -17.52 -17.46
C PRO A 2 1.02 -17.03 -16.59
N LYS A 3 0.84 -15.89 -15.93
CA LYS A 3 1.77 -15.31 -14.95
C LYS A 3 1.06 -15.17 -13.60
N ALA A 4 1.83 -15.20 -12.51
CA ALA A 4 1.31 -15.07 -11.15
C ALA A 4 2.28 -14.24 -10.28
N PHE A 5 1.74 -13.65 -9.21
CA PHE A 5 2.51 -12.95 -8.17
C PHE A 5 2.18 -13.58 -6.82
N LEU A 6 3.20 -13.81 -5.99
CA LEU A 6 3.05 -14.16 -4.59
C LEU A 6 3.41 -12.94 -3.75
N ILE A 7 2.46 -12.43 -2.98
CA ILE A 7 2.64 -11.30 -2.07
C ILE A 7 2.44 -11.84 -0.64
N ASP A 8 3.55 -12.13 0.03
CA ASP A 8 3.54 -12.51 1.44
C ASP A 8 3.46 -11.28 2.33
N THR A 9 2.27 -11.01 2.86
CA THR A 9 2.01 -9.83 3.71
C THR A 9 2.65 -9.94 5.08
N THR A 10 3.02 -11.13 5.55
CA THR A 10 3.68 -11.32 6.86
C THR A 10 5.09 -10.76 6.90
N ARG A 11 5.69 -10.53 5.72
CA ARG A 11 7.03 -9.94 5.55
C ARG A 11 6.99 -8.49 5.08
N CYS A 12 5.81 -7.94 4.85
CA CYS A 12 5.67 -6.54 4.44
C CYS A 12 6.05 -5.62 5.60
N THR A 13 6.85 -4.59 5.33
CA THR A 13 7.26 -3.58 6.33
C THR A 13 6.65 -2.21 6.05
N ALA A 14 5.65 -2.15 5.17
CA ALA A 14 5.00 -0.92 4.72
C ALA A 14 5.95 0.18 4.21
N CYS A 15 7.11 -0.19 3.66
CA CYS A 15 8.10 0.79 3.18
C CYS A 15 7.61 1.66 2.00
N ARG A 16 6.49 1.29 1.37
CA ARG A 16 5.89 1.95 0.19
C ARG A 16 6.78 1.99 -1.06
N GLY A 17 7.89 1.25 -1.08
CA GLY A 17 8.75 1.14 -2.26
C GLY A 17 8.01 0.67 -3.51
N CYS A 18 7.13 -0.33 -3.38
CA CYS A 18 6.32 -0.82 -4.50
C CYS A 18 5.32 0.22 -5.05
N GLN A 19 4.76 1.07 -4.18
CA GLN A 19 3.87 2.16 -4.56
C GLN A 19 4.61 3.24 -5.34
N VAL A 20 5.83 3.60 -4.91
CA VAL A 20 6.68 4.57 -5.61
C VAL A 20 7.19 3.99 -6.93
N ALA A 21 7.70 2.75 -6.94
CA ALA A 21 8.22 2.09 -8.13
C ALA A 21 7.16 1.94 -9.23
N CYS A 22 5.90 1.67 -8.87
CA CYS A 22 4.80 1.59 -9.83
C CYS A 22 4.59 2.93 -10.56
N LYS A 23 4.63 4.06 -9.83
CA LYS A 23 4.54 5.40 -10.41
C LYS A 23 5.75 5.73 -11.27
N GLU A 24 6.94 5.49 -10.75
CA GLU A 24 8.20 5.76 -11.43
C GLU A 24 8.26 5.03 -12.77
N TRP A 25 8.01 3.71 -12.78
CA TRP A 25 8.02 2.90 -13.99
C TRP A 25 7.01 3.36 -15.04
N LYS A 26 5.87 3.90 -14.62
CA LYS A 26 4.78 4.34 -15.51
C LYS A 26 4.76 5.85 -15.75
N ASN A 27 5.72 6.60 -15.21
CA ASN A 27 5.72 8.07 -15.21
C ASN A 27 4.38 8.69 -14.74
N LEU A 28 3.77 8.11 -13.69
CA LEU A 28 2.52 8.63 -13.13
C LEU A 28 2.79 9.78 -12.14
N PRO A 29 2.02 10.87 -12.19
CA PRO A 29 2.21 12.01 -11.29
C PRO A 29 1.81 11.66 -9.85
N ALA A 30 2.30 12.46 -8.90
CA ALA A 30 1.72 12.50 -7.56
C ALA A 30 0.29 13.05 -7.63
N VAL A 31 -0.58 12.61 -6.71
CA VAL A 31 -1.92 13.18 -6.54
C VAL A 31 -1.95 13.98 -5.25
N PRO A 32 -2.63 15.15 -5.21
CA PRO A 32 -2.80 15.88 -3.97
C PRO A 32 -3.52 15.04 -2.92
N THR A 33 -2.96 14.96 -1.72
CA THR A 33 -3.52 14.23 -0.58
C THR A 33 -3.47 15.07 0.67
N LYS A 34 -4.23 14.69 1.69
CA LYS A 34 -4.17 15.27 3.03
C LYS A 34 -4.00 14.14 4.05
N GLN A 35 -3.33 14.43 5.15
CA GLN A 35 -3.29 13.51 6.28
C GLN A 35 -4.65 13.59 7.00
N THR A 36 -5.27 12.43 7.26
CA THR A 36 -6.61 12.33 7.89
C THR A 36 -6.64 11.38 9.09
N GLY A 37 -5.52 11.27 9.82
CA GLY A 37 -5.37 10.41 11.00
C GLY A 37 -4.77 9.02 10.73
N THR A 38 -4.27 8.76 9.52
CA THR A 38 -3.62 7.48 9.17
C THR A 38 -2.30 7.70 8.42
N HIS A 39 -1.44 6.67 8.42
CA HIS A 39 -0.22 6.65 7.61
C HIS A 39 -0.48 6.36 6.12
N GLN A 40 -1.62 5.76 5.79
CA GLN A 40 -1.99 5.42 4.42
C GLN A 40 -2.22 6.70 3.61
N ASN A 41 -1.53 6.80 2.47
CA ASN A 41 -1.78 7.83 1.46
C ASN A 41 -1.22 7.39 0.09
N PRO A 42 -1.94 7.62 -1.01
CA PRO A 42 -3.31 8.18 -1.12
C PRO A 42 -4.39 7.31 -0.44
N PRO A 43 -5.61 7.85 -0.20
CA PRO A 43 -6.63 7.10 0.54
C PRO A 43 -7.11 5.86 -0.22
N ASP A 44 -7.09 5.90 -1.55
CA ASP A 44 -7.50 4.77 -2.39
C ASP A 44 -6.77 4.76 -3.75
N LEU A 45 -6.95 3.65 -4.47
CA LEU A 45 -6.54 3.50 -5.87
C LEU A 45 -7.25 4.54 -6.74
N ASN A 46 -6.58 4.97 -7.80
CA ASN A 46 -7.13 5.87 -8.81
C ASN A 46 -6.30 5.76 -10.09
N PRO A 47 -6.66 6.45 -11.20
CA PRO A 47 -5.94 6.33 -12.47
C PRO A 47 -4.43 6.65 -12.40
N PHE A 48 -3.97 7.35 -11.37
CA PHE A 48 -2.56 7.69 -11.16
C PHE A 48 -1.90 6.90 -10.01
N ASN A 49 -2.64 6.02 -9.33
CA ASN A 49 -2.17 5.20 -8.21
C ASN A 49 -2.70 3.77 -8.37
N LEU A 50 -1.96 2.97 -9.13
CA LEU A 50 -2.30 1.57 -9.44
C LEU A 50 -1.75 0.57 -8.41
N LYS A 51 -1.03 1.07 -7.41
CA LYS A 51 -0.48 0.31 -6.30
C LYS A 51 -0.63 1.14 -5.06
N LEU A 52 -1.15 0.55 -3.99
CA LEU A 52 -1.35 1.23 -2.71
C LEU A 52 -0.97 0.29 -1.56
N VAL A 53 -0.20 0.78 -0.60
CA VAL A 53 -0.01 0.06 0.66
C VAL A 53 -1.12 0.49 1.62
N ARG A 54 -2.03 -0.43 1.92
CA ARG A 54 -3.09 -0.21 2.92
C ARG A 54 -2.58 -0.56 4.32
N PHE A 55 -3.05 0.21 5.30
CA PHE A 55 -2.70 0.06 6.72
C PHE A 55 -3.97 -0.29 7.51
N SER A 56 -3.91 -1.34 8.32
CA SER A 56 -5.01 -1.73 9.21
C SER A 56 -4.49 -2.07 10.60
N GLU A 57 -4.93 -1.33 11.61
CA GLU A 57 -4.55 -1.52 13.01
C GLU A 57 -5.65 -2.30 13.73
N HIS A 58 -5.27 -3.39 14.40
CA HIS A 58 -6.20 -4.24 15.15
C HIS A 58 -5.63 -4.62 16.51
N MET A 59 -6.51 -4.83 17.48
CA MET A 59 -6.17 -5.50 18.72
C MET A 59 -6.36 -7.00 18.55
N VAL A 60 -5.28 -7.77 18.69
CA VAL A 60 -5.29 -9.25 18.65
C VAL A 60 -4.57 -9.74 19.90
N ASP A 61 -5.26 -10.54 20.71
CA ASP A 61 -4.73 -11.07 21.98
C ASP A 61 -4.10 -9.99 22.89
N ASN A 62 -4.80 -8.85 23.03
CA ASN A 62 -4.35 -7.66 23.76
C ASN A 62 -3.02 -7.04 23.28
N LYS A 63 -2.58 -7.34 22.05
CA LYS A 63 -1.45 -6.69 21.39
C LYS A 63 -1.92 -5.96 20.15
N VAL A 64 -1.25 -4.85 19.83
CA VAL A 64 -1.47 -4.15 18.56
C VAL A 64 -0.85 -4.99 17.45
N ALA A 65 -1.70 -5.47 16.54
CA ALA A 65 -1.29 -6.03 15.27
C ALA A 65 -1.45 -4.96 14.19
N TRP A 66 -0.38 -4.73 13.42
CA TRP A 66 -0.40 -3.77 12.32
C TRP A 66 -0.27 -4.52 10.99
N TYR A 67 -1.36 -4.57 10.24
CA TYR A 67 -1.44 -5.30 8.98
C TYR A 67 -1.21 -4.37 7.80
N PHE A 68 -0.40 -4.86 6.85
CA PHE A 68 -0.07 -4.15 5.63
C PHE A 68 -0.50 -4.96 4.42
N PHE A 69 -1.18 -4.31 3.49
CA PHE A 69 -1.64 -4.94 2.27
C PHE A 69 -1.19 -4.13 1.05
N PRO A 70 -0.23 -4.64 0.25
CA PRO A 70 0.10 -4.07 -1.04
C PRO A 70 -1.01 -4.38 -2.04
N ASP A 71 -2.02 -3.52 -2.08
CA ASP A 71 -3.16 -3.60 -3.00
C ASP A 71 -2.76 -3.22 -4.43
N GLN A 72 -3.45 -3.75 -5.43
CA GLN A 72 -3.18 -3.58 -6.86
C GLN A 72 -4.42 -3.74 -7.72
#